data_AF-A0A6A7BK87-F1
#
_entry.id   AF-A0A6A7BK87-F1
#
_cell.length_a   1.000
_cell.length_b   1.000
_cell.length_c   1.000
_cell.angle_alpha   90.00
_cell.angle_beta   90.00
_cell.angle_gamma   90.00
#
_symmetry.space_group_name_H-M   'P 1'
#
loop_
_entity.id
_entity.type
_entity.pdbx_description
1 polymer ?
#
loop_
_entity_poly.entity_id
_entity_poly.type
_entity_poly.pdbx_seq_one_letter_code
_entity_poly.pdbx_strand_id
1 'polypeptide(L)'
;MADHLEPWNPILAIKPFLLTLSLLSISLFHLSFPTTLNRFFVLTIVSLLAGTAFLNSQELFPDSYAEEIFLRFVIIWLAHFSSLCLKEVKMEKGVASLHATLRQPPKNPWKRGYKLLFNGRGIGTTWELSYLHRSSTQPFDLRHPTQKPLPQRPIPSSNIPRRILSILAHYAILCIYYTYLDLALHLPLRPTDTLPSKESLIRRTFFPNLLSTPTSPPTSRDLLVRLWTVLDLILPDYLILTIYHNIFATLFIASGLDTDNEWPPLFGRIRDAWSVRVVWVGGRETENTGDKDAGEYTGVCNVGGYAWGCELEVGECVCLG
;
A
#
# COMPACT_ATOMS: atom_id res chain seq x y z
N MET A 1 24.47 -10.39 4.25
CA MET A 1 24.62 -9.53 3.06
C MET A 1 25.99 -9.82 2.50
N ALA A 2 26.08 -10.21 1.22
CA ALA A 2 27.37 -10.32 0.58
C ALA A 2 27.89 -8.89 0.41
N ASP A 3 28.99 -8.55 1.09
CA ASP A 3 29.70 -7.31 0.80
C ASP A 3 30.12 -7.41 -0.67
N HIS A 4 29.46 -6.66 -1.54
CA HIS A 4 29.87 -6.56 -2.93
C HIS A 4 31.28 -5.97 -2.93
N LEU A 5 32.28 -6.83 -3.19
CA LEU A 5 33.69 -6.45 -3.23
C LEU A 5 33.98 -5.44 -4.34
N GLU A 6 33.06 -5.30 -5.30
CA GLU A 6 33.17 -4.34 -6.39
C GLU A 6 32.43 -3.03 -6.07
N PRO A 7 33.06 -1.86 -6.30
CA PRO A 7 32.41 -0.58 -6.11
C PRO A 7 31.24 -0.43 -7.09
N TRP A 8 30.09 0.01 -6.58
CA TRP A 8 28.90 0.27 -7.39
C TRP A 8 29.20 1.27 -8.52
N ASN A 9 28.67 1.01 -9.72
CA ASN A 9 28.85 1.84 -10.90
C ASN A 9 27.49 2.27 -11.48
N PRO A 10 27.23 3.58 -11.68
CA PRO A 10 25.96 4.08 -12.22
C PRO A 10 25.62 3.55 -13.62
N ILE A 11 26.61 3.08 -14.39
CA ILE A 11 26.38 2.47 -15.70
C ILE A 11 25.59 1.15 -15.56
N LEU A 12 25.82 0.39 -14.49
CA LEU A 12 25.09 -0.85 -14.23
C LEU A 12 23.60 -0.56 -13.96
N ALA A 13 23.31 0.54 -13.27
CA ALA A 13 21.95 0.97 -12.97
C ALA A 13 21.11 1.35 -14.21
N ILE A 14 21.73 1.64 -15.36
CA ILE A 14 21.02 2.04 -16.59
C ILE A 14 20.05 0.95 -17.03
N LYS A 15 20.45 -0.32 -16.95
CA LYS A 15 19.64 -1.45 -17.43
C LYS A 15 18.33 -1.62 -16.62
N PRO A 16 18.34 -1.84 -15.29
CA PRO A 16 17.11 -1.94 -14.50
C PRO A 16 16.28 -0.65 -14.54
N PHE A 17 16.93 0.52 -14.65
CA PHE A 17 16.24 1.79 -14.83
C PHE A 17 15.42 1.85 -16.13
N LEU A 18 16.04 1.53 -17.27
CA LEU A 18 15.36 1.52 -18.58
C LEU A 18 14.25 0.46 -18.66
N LEU A 19 14.46 -0.71 -18.04
CA LEU A 19 13.42 -1.73 -17.93
C LEU A 19 12.21 -1.23 -17.14
N THR A 20 12.46 -0.55 -16.02
CA THR A 20 11.40 0.06 -15.19
C THR A 20 10.67 1.15 -15.97
N LEU A 21 11.40 2.04 -16.63
CA LEU A 21 10.82 3.11 -17.45
C LEU A 21 9.96 2.54 -18.60
N SER A 22 10.40 1.46 -19.22
CA SER A 22 9.65 0.77 -20.28
C SER A 22 8.37 0.14 -19.72
N LEU A 23 8.46 -0.52 -18.56
CA LEU A 23 7.32 -1.08 -17.84
C LEU A 23 6.28 0.00 -17.51
N LEU A 24 6.72 1.15 -16.98
CA LEU A 24 5.85 2.29 -16.68
C LEU A 24 5.18 2.85 -17.94
N SER A 25 5.96 3.02 -19.01
CA SER A 25 5.50 3.61 -20.28
C SER A 25 4.47 2.72 -20.98
N ILE A 26 4.71 1.41 -21.04
CA ILE A 26 3.77 0.44 -21.62
C ILE A 26 2.49 0.37 -20.81
N SER A 27 2.60 0.35 -19.48
CA SER A 27 1.45 0.35 -18.58
C SER A 27 0.59 1.61 -18.77
N LEU A 28 1.23 2.77 -18.81
CA LEU A 28 0.59 4.05 -19.05
C LEU A 28 -0.10 4.09 -20.42
N PHE A 29 0.60 3.67 -21.47
CA PHE A 29 0.05 3.62 -22.81
C PHE A 29 -1.18 2.70 -22.89
N HIS A 30 -1.10 1.50 -22.30
CA HIS A 30 -2.21 0.55 -22.32
C HIS A 30 -3.44 1.08 -21.58
N LEU A 31 -3.27 1.66 -20.40
CA LEU A 31 -4.40 2.23 -19.63
C LEU A 31 -4.95 3.51 -20.28
N SER A 32 -4.12 4.25 -21.02
CA SER A 32 -4.56 5.41 -21.80
C SER A 32 -5.36 4.99 -23.03
N PHE A 33 -4.93 3.92 -23.71
CA PHE A 33 -5.52 3.41 -24.95
C PHE A 33 -5.84 1.91 -24.85
N PRO A 34 -6.84 1.53 -24.05
CA PRO A 34 -7.14 0.13 -23.76
C PRO A 34 -7.37 -0.72 -25.02
N THR A 35 -8.01 -0.15 -26.04
CA THR A 35 -8.41 -0.89 -27.25
C THR A 35 -7.27 -1.20 -28.23
N THR A 36 -6.10 -0.57 -28.08
CA THR A 36 -5.02 -0.70 -29.07
C THR A 36 -4.30 -2.03 -28.99
N LEU A 37 -4.16 -2.59 -27.79
CA LEU A 37 -3.39 -3.82 -27.55
C LEU A 37 -4.23 -4.84 -26.76
N ASN A 38 -4.03 -6.13 -27.05
CA ASN A 38 -4.63 -7.20 -26.26
C ASN A 38 -4.08 -7.15 -24.82
N ARG A 39 -4.98 -7.10 -23.82
CA ARG A 39 -4.59 -7.00 -22.40
C ARG A 39 -3.70 -8.13 -21.91
N PHE A 40 -3.89 -9.36 -22.39
CA PHE A 40 -3.07 -10.50 -21.97
C PHE A 40 -1.67 -10.41 -22.56
N PHE A 41 -1.56 -9.97 -23.81
CA PHE A 41 -0.26 -9.69 -24.43
C PHE A 41 0.52 -8.62 -23.67
N VAL A 42 -0.15 -7.52 -23.31
CA VAL A 42 0.48 -6.45 -22.50
C VAL A 42 0.88 -6.98 -21.11
N LEU A 43 0.02 -7.75 -20.46
CA LEU A 43 0.31 -8.33 -19.15
C LEU A 43 1.55 -9.24 -19.18
N THR A 44 1.71 -10.06 -20.22
CA THR A 44 2.90 -10.90 -20.42
C THR A 44 4.16 -10.04 -20.60
N ILE A 45 4.11 -9.00 -21.43
CA ILE A 45 5.27 -8.10 -21.64
C ILE A 45 5.64 -7.39 -20.34
N VAL A 46 4.66 -6.82 -19.64
CA VAL A 46 4.89 -6.11 -18.37
C VAL A 46 5.44 -7.05 -17.31
N SER A 47 4.96 -8.29 -17.24
CA SER A 47 5.47 -9.31 -16.32
C SER A 47 6.92 -9.70 -16.64
N LEU A 48 7.27 -9.84 -17.92
CA LEU A 48 8.64 -10.13 -18.35
C LEU A 48 9.59 -8.98 -18.00
N LEU A 49 9.17 -7.73 -18.25
CA LEU A 49 9.94 -6.54 -17.89
C LEU A 49 10.11 -6.41 -16.38
N ALA A 50 9.06 -6.65 -15.60
CA ALA A 50 9.09 -6.64 -14.14
C ALA A 50 10.05 -7.72 -13.60
N GLY A 51 9.95 -8.95 -14.10
CA GLY A 51 10.85 -10.04 -13.72
C GLY A 51 12.30 -9.76 -14.08
N THR A 52 12.55 -9.17 -15.25
CA THR A 52 13.91 -8.77 -15.65
C THR A 52 14.43 -7.62 -14.78
N ALA A 53 13.62 -6.61 -14.47
CA ALA A 53 14.00 -5.53 -13.57
C ALA A 53 14.29 -6.05 -12.15
N PHE A 54 13.49 -7.01 -11.67
CA PHE A 54 13.69 -7.68 -10.38
C PHE A 54 15.04 -8.41 -10.33
N LEU A 55 15.37 -9.20 -11.37
CA LEU A 55 16.63 -9.96 -11.43
C LEU A 55 17.88 -9.07 -11.53
N ASN A 56 17.74 -7.81 -11.98
CA ASN A 56 18.86 -6.86 -12.12
C ASN A 56 18.77 -5.73 -11.07
N SER A 57 17.99 -5.90 -10.00
CA SER A 57 17.74 -4.85 -9.00
C SER A 57 18.98 -4.48 -8.18
N GLN A 58 19.86 -5.44 -7.90
CA GLN A 58 21.15 -5.26 -7.22
C GLN A 58 22.06 -4.24 -7.91
N GLU A 59 21.88 -4.03 -9.21
CA GLU A 59 22.67 -3.06 -10.00
C GLU A 59 22.12 -1.62 -9.86
N LEU A 60 20.88 -1.45 -9.41
CA LEU A 60 20.17 -0.17 -9.46
C LEU A 60 20.62 0.80 -8.36
N PHE A 61 20.83 0.31 -7.15
CA PHE A 61 21.21 1.12 -5.99
C PHE A 61 22.42 0.50 -5.29
N PRO A 62 23.35 1.32 -4.76
CA PRO A 62 24.42 0.83 -3.90
C PRO A 62 23.92 0.42 -2.51
N ASP A 63 22.73 0.90 -2.13
CA ASP A 63 22.13 0.69 -0.82
C ASP A 63 21.09 -0.45 -0.89
N SER A 64 21.30 -1.49 -0.09
CA SER A 64 20.44 -2.67 -0.03
C SER A 64 19.00 -2.36 0.39
N TYR A 65 18.80 -1.31 1.20
CA TYR A 65 17.48 -0.91 1.66
C TYR A 65 16.69 -0.20 0.55
N ALA A 66 17.34 0.70 -0.20
CA ALA A 66 16.77 1.30 -1.41
C ALA A 66 16.42 0.25 -2.47
N GLU A 67 17.28 -0.76 -2.64
CA GLU A 67 17.01 -1.92 -3.49
C GLU A 67 15.75 -2.67 -3.03
N GLU A 68 15.63 -2.98 -1.74
CA GLU A 68 14.45 -3.66 -1.19
C GLU A 68 13.16 -2.86 -1.43
N ILE A 69 13.19 -1.54 -1.24
CA ILE A 69 12.05 -0.66 -1.53
C ILE A 69 11.68 -0.70 -3.01
N PHE A 70 12.68 -0.69 -3.90
CA PHE A 70 12.44 -0.82 -5.33
C PHE A 70 11.84 -2.17 -5.71
N LEU A 71 12.31 -3.26 -5.11
CA LEU A 71 11.74 -4.59 -5.31
C LEU A 71 10.27 -4.66 -4.87
N ARG A 72 9.96 -4.12 -3.70
CA ARG A 72 8.59 -3.98 -3.20
C ARG A 72 7.74 -3.16 -4.18
N PHE A 73 8.28 -2.06 -4.71
CA PHE A 73 7.62 -1.25 -5.74
C PHE A 73 7.29 -2.06 -6.99
N VAL A 74 8.24 -2.81 -7.57
CA VAL A 74 8.02 -3.63 -8.78
C VAL A 74 6.93 -4.68 -8.55
N ILE A 75 6.94 -5.36 -7.41
CA ILE A 75 5.93 -6.38 -7.06
C ILE A 75 4.55 -5.75 -6.90
N ILE A 76 4.44 -4.70 -6.06
CA ILE A 76 3.18 -4.00 -5.80
C ILE A 76 2.62 -3.42 -7.11
N TRP A 77 3.50 -2.86 -7.93
CA TRP A 77 3.13 -2.31 -9.23
C TRP A 77 2.57 -3.37 -10.16
N LEU A 78 3.25 -4.51 -10.30
CA LEU A 78 2.80 -5.60 -11.15
C LEU A 78 1.44 -6.12 -10.69
N ALA A 79 1.26 -6.30 -9.37
CA ALA A 79 -0.02 -6.71 -8.80
C ALA A 79 -1.14 -5.68 -9.09
N HIS A 80 -0.86 -4.40 -8.90
CA HIS A 80 -1.78 -3.29 -9.18
C HIS A 80 -2.18 -3.26 -10.65
N PHE A 81 -1.21 -3.24 -11.55
CA PHE A 81 -1.44 -3.21 -13.00
C PHE A 81 -2.22 -4.45 -13.48
N SER A 82 -1.87 -5.64 -12.97
CA SER A 82 -2.59 -6.88 -13.26
C SER A 82 -4.04 -6.80 -12.82
N SER A 83 -4.28 -6.25 -11.61
CA SER A 83 -5.63 -6.05 -11.10
C SER A 83 -6.43 -5.12 -12.04
N LEU A 84 -5.84 -4.01 -12.52
CA LEU A 84 -6.53 -3.10 -13.43
C LEU A 84 -6.89 -3.75 -14.78
N CYS A 85 -6.04 -4.65 -15.28
CA CYS A 85 -6.28 -5.35 -16.55
C CYS A 85 -7.36 -6.44 -16.44
N LEU A 86 -7.44 -7.10 -15.27
CA LEU A 86 -8.31 -8.25 -15.04
C LEU A 86 -9.62 -7.89 -14.30
N LYS A 87 -9.68 -6.74 -13.62
CA LYS A 87 -10.82 -6.34 -12.81
C LYS A 87 -12.09 -6.24 -13.64
N GLU A 88 -13.11 -6.93 -13.14
CA GLU A 88 -14.47 -6.86 -13.64
C GLU A 88 -15.28 -5.87 -12.79
N VAL A 89 -16.12 -5.09 -13.46
CA VAL A 89 -17.00 -4.07 -12.89
C VAL A 89 -18.43 -4.51 -13.15
N LYS A 90 -19.21 -4.66 -12.08
CA LYS A 90 -20.66 -4.88 -12.21
C LYS A 90 -21.30 -3.63 -12.79
N MET A 91 -21.96 -3.78 -13.93
CA MET A 91 -22.76 -2.78 -14.60
C MET A 91 -24.25 -3.15 -14.50
N GLU A 92 -25.13 -2.18 -14.70
CA GLU A 92 -26.59 -2.40 -14.66
C GLU A 92 -27.08 -3.50 -15.62
N LYS A 93 -26.36 -3.70 -16.74
CA LYS A 93 -26.68 -4.70 -17.78
C LYS A 93 -25.81 -5.97 -17.71
N GLY A 94 -25.08 -6.19 -16.61
CA GLY A 94 -24.23 -7.38 -16.44
C GLY A 94 -22.81 -7.04 -15.99
N VAL A 95 -21.91 -8.00 -16.05
CA VAL A 95 -20.51 -7.80 -15.66
C VAL A 95 -19.70 -7.38 -16.88
N ALA A 96 -19.02 -6.23 -16.81
CA ALA A 96 -18.14 -5.76 -17.87
C ALA A 96 -16.72 -5.59 -17.30
N SER A 97 -15.68 -5.89 -18.07
CA SER A 97 -14.32 -5.58 -17.62
C SER A 97 -14.17 -4.07 -17.42
N LEU A 98 -13.41 -3.63 -16.40
CA LEU A 98 -13.06 -2.21 -16.21
C LEU A 98 -12.57 -1.62 -17.53
N HIS A 99 -11.77 -2.39 -18.26
CA HIS A 99 -11.26 -2.06 -19.58
C HIS A 99 -12.35 -1.75 -20.62
N ALA A 100 -13.46 -2.49 -20.62
CA ALA A 100 -14.63 -2.19 -21.47
C ALA A 100 -15.34 -0.89 -21.05
N THR A 101 -15.40 -0.59 -19.76
CA THR A 101 -15.99 0.64 -19.23
C THR A 101 -15.15 1.88 -19.57
N LEU A 102 -13.83 1.70 -19.73
CA LEU A 102 -12.88 2.72 -20.15
C LEU A 102 -12.89 2.98 -21.66
N ARG A 103 -13.82 2.40 -22.44
CA ARG A 103 -13.90 2.65 -23.89
C ARG A 103 -14.43 4.04 -24.25
N GLN A 104 -15.15 4.70 -23.34
CA GLN A 104 -15.59 6.07 -23.61
C GLN A 104 -14.36 7.00 -23.64
N PRO A 105 -14.17 7.82 -24.70
CA PRO A 105 -13.01 8.66 -24.84
C PRO A 105 -13.07 9.80 -23.81
N PRO A 106 -12.17 9.84 -22.81
CA PRO A 106 -12.08 11.00 -21.94
C PRO A 106 -11.52 12.17 -22.75
N LYS A 107 -11.73 13.40 -22.26
CA LYS A 107 -11.10 14.60 -22.83
C LYS A 107 -9.57 14.50 -22.88
N ASN A 108 -8.95 13.68 -22.01
CA ASN A 108 -7.50 13.44 -21.99
C ASN A 108 -7.20 11.96 -21.62
N PRO A 109 -6.90 11.09 -22.60
CA PRO A 109 -6.63 9.66 -22.36
C PRO A 109 -5.37 9.43 -21.53
N TRP A 110 -4.34 10.25 -21.71
CA TRP A 110 -3.09 10.17 -20.96
C TRP A 110 -3.29 10.49 -19.49
N LYS A 111 -4.03 11.55 -19.16
CA LYS A 111 -4.36 11.89 -17.77
C LYS A 111 -5.13 10.75 -17.11
N ARG A 112 -6.07 10.11 -17.83
CA ARG A 112 -6.79 8.94 -17.32
C ARG A 112 -5.85 7.76 -17.06
N GLY A 113 -5.01 7.39 -18.02
CA GLY A 113 -4.06 6.30 -17.85
C GLY A 113 -3.14 6.55 -16.67
N TYR A 114 -2.62 7.78 -16.55
CA TYR A 114 -1.81 8.23 -15.41
C TYR A 114 -2.57 8.08 -14.09
N LYS A 115 -3.81 8.57 -14.01
CA LYS A 115 -4.62 8.44 -12.79
C LYS A 115 -4.87 6.98 -12.44
N LEU A 116 -5.27 6.13 -13.38
CA LEU A 116 -5.46 4.70 -13.10
C LEU A 116 -4.18 4.05 -12.57
N LEU A 117 -3.04 4.45 -13.12
CA LEU A 117 -1.76 3.84 -12.84
C LEU A 117 -1.20 4.26 -11.48
N PHE A 118 -1.25 5.55 -11.14
CA PHE A 118 -0.64 6.09 -9.91
C PHE A 118 -1.63 6.39 -8.78
N ASN A 119 -2.94 6.32 -9.05
CA ASN A 119 -3.99 6.50 -8.04
C ASN A 119 -4.65 5.16 -7.71
N GLY A 120 -3.94 4.31 -6.97
CA GLY A 120 -4.45 2.99 -6.55
C GLY A 120 -5.72 3.06 -5.69
N ARG A 121 -6.01 4.22 -5.08
CA ARG A 121 -7.24 4.47 -4.31
C ARG A 121 -8.43 4.85 -5.20
N GLY A 122 -8.18 5.14 -6.47
CA GLY A 122 -9.19 5.57 -7.43
C GLY A 122 -9.78 6.95 -7.11
N ILE A 123 -9.10 7.80 -6.33
CA ILE A 123 -9.61 9.12 -5.90
C ILE A 123 -9.99 9.98 -7.10
N GLY A 124 -11.22 10.49 -7.17
CA GLY A 124 -11.68 11.27 -8.33
C GLY A 124 -11.89 10.45 -9.60
N THR A 125 -12.05 9.13 -9.50
CA THR A 125 -12.38 8.24 -10.62
C THR A 125 -13.71 7.51 -10.39
N THR A 126 -14.27 6.89 -11.43
CA THR A 126 -15.54 6.16 -11.33
C THR A 126 -15.50 4.89 -10.48
N TRP A 127 -14.31 4.41 -10.13
CA TRP A 127 -14.11 3.26 -9.25
C TRP A 127 -13.50 3.66 -7.90
N GLU A 128 -13.57 4.95 -7.57
CA GLU A 128 -13.19 5.46 -6.26
C GLU A 128 -13.80 4.61 -5.14
N LEU A 129 -12.98 4.24 -4.16
CA LEU A 129 -13.46 3.45 -3.05
C LEU A 129 -14.45 4.30 -2.22
N SER A 130 -15.70 3.83 -2.12
CA SER A 130 -16.81 4.59 -1.53
C SER A 130 -16.57 5.06 -0.09
N TYR A 131 -15.64 4.43 0.63
CA TYR A 131 -15.28 4.78 1.99
C TYR A 131 -14.24 5.91 2.11
N LEU A 132 -13.59 6.33 1.03
CA LEU A 132 -12.57 7.40 1.04
C LEU A 132 -13.19 8.78 1.36
N HIS A 133 -14.43 8.99 0.95
CA HIS A 133 -15.18 10.22 1.18
C HIS A 133 -16.38 9.99 2.09
N ARG A 134 -16.16 9.41 3.28
CA ARG A 134 -17.24 9.14 4.25
C ARG A 134 -17.94 10.39 4.79
N SER A 135 -17.41 11.59 4.55
CA SER A 135 -18.14 12.86 4.76
C SER A 135 -19.19 13.14 3.67
N SER A 136 -19.25 12.34 2.61
CA SER A 136 -20.27 12.32 1.57
C SER A 136 -21.10 11.03 1.71
N THR A 137 -21.86 10.90 2.79
CA THR A 137 -22.90 9.86 3.00
C THR A 137 -24.12 10.08 2.11
N GLN A 138 -23.92 10.41 0.85
CA GLN A 138 -24.94 10.22 -0.16
C GLN A 138 -24.64 8.86 -0.79
N PRO A 139 -25.53 7.85 -0.68
CA PRO A 139 -25.40 6.67 -1.52
C PRO A 139 -25.20 7.16 -2.95
N PHE A 140 -24.22 6.59 -3.64
CA PHE A 140 -23.97 6.90 -5.05
C PHE A 140 -25.18 6.37 -5.82
N ASP A 141 -26.25 7.16 -5.84
CA ASP A 141 -27.46 6.82 -6.55
C ASP A 141 -27.17 7.06 -8.03
N LEU A 142 -26.65 6.01 -8.67
CA LEU A 142 -26.40 5.95 -10.12
C LEU A 142 -27.64 6.32 -10.95
N ARG A 143 -28.83 6.44 -10.33
CA ARG A 143 -30.09 6.82 -10.99
C ARG A 143 -30.26 8.31 -11.25
N HIS A 144 -29.46 9.20 -10.67
CA HIS A 144 -29.62 10.64 -10.89
C HIS A 144 -28.37 11.33 -11.44
N PRO A 145 -28.24 11.45 -12.78
CA PRO A 145 -27.22 12.29 -13.44
C PRO A 145 -27.40 13.81 -13.19
N THR A 146 -28.26 14.21 -12.25
CA THR A 146 -28.61 15.60 -11.93
C THR A 146 -28.34 15.97 -10.47
N GLN A 147 -27.42 15.28 -9.78
CA GLN A 147 -26.87 15.84 -8.55
C GLN A 147 -26.06 17.09 -8.90
N LYS A 148 -26.65 18.25 -8.59
CA LYS A 148 -25.95 19.55 -8.66
C LYS A 148 -24.63 19.39 -7.90
N PRO A 149 -23.49 19.77 -8.50
CA PRO A 149 -22.20 19.66 -7.81
C PRO A 149 -22.33 20.38 -6.47
N LEU A 150 -22.16 19.63 -5.37
CA LEU A 150 -22.11 20.19 -4.04
C LEU A 150 -21.10 21.35 -4.07
N PRO A 151 -21.43 22.51 -3.46
CA PRO A 151 -20.56 23.67 -3.46
C PRO A 151 -19.20 23.22 -2.93
N GLN A 152 -18.21 23.17 -3.83
CA GLN A 152 -16.85 22.81 -3.48
C GLN A 152 -16.39 23.82 -2.45
N ARG A 153 -16.19 23.38 -1.19
CA ARG A 153 -15.53 24.22 -0.19
C ARG A 153 -14.24 24.73 -0.82
N PRO A 154 -13.92 26.03 -0.68
CA PRO A 154 -12.69 26.60 -1.23
C PRO A 154 -11.54 25.72 -0.79
N ILE A 155 -10.86 25.13 -1.78
CA ILE A 155 -9.75 24.23 -1.56
C ILE A 155 -8.70 25.06 -0.82
N PRO A 156 -8.33 24.68 0.42
CA PRO A 156 -7.33 25.43 1.16
C PRO A 156 -6.05 25.55 0.32
N SER A 157 -5.37 26.69 0.44
CA SER A 157 -4.05 26.94 -0.15
C SER A 157 -3.14 25.72 -0.01
N SER A 158 -2.43 25.36 -1.08
CA SER A 158 -1.66 24.12 -1.21
C SER A 158 -0.94 23.71 0.09
N ASN A 159 -1.19 22.49 0.57
CA ASN A 159 -0.55 21.96 1.78
C ASN A 159 0.93 21.60 1.58
N ILE A 160 1.60 22.13 0.55
CA ILE A 160 3.02 21.87 0.23
C ILE A 160 3.93 22.19 1.43
N PRO A 161 3.85 23.35 2.11
CA PRO A 161 4.71 23.64 3.25
C PRO A 161 4.55 22.62 4.38
N ARG A 162 3.32 22.13 4.60
CA ARG A 162 3.02 21.11 5.60
C ARG A 162 3.65 19.76 5.24
N ARG A 163 3.65 19.39 3.95
CA ARG A 163 4.31 18.18 3.46
C ARG A 163 5.82 18.27 3.60
N ILE A 164 6.43 19.42 3.27
CA ILE A 164 7.86 19.66 3.47
C ILE A 164 8.24 19.54 4.95
N LEU A 165 7.48 20.18 5.84
CA LEU A 165 7.69 20.06 7.28
C LEU A 165 7.56 18.61 7.75
N SER A 166 6.57 17.87 7.22
CA SER A 166 6.40 16.44 7.50
C SER A 166 7.62 15.63 7.05
N ILE A 167 8.15 15.86 5.84
CA ILE A 167 9.36 15.18 5.34
C ILE A 167 10.52 15.41 6.30
N LEU A 168 10.78 16.67 6.67
CA LEU A 168 11.88 17.03 7.56
C LEU A 168 11.72 16.39 8.95
N ALA A 169 10.50 16.39 9.50
CA ALA A 169 10.23 15.78 10.80
C ALA A 169 10.44 14.26 10.79
N HIS A 170 9.92 13.56 9.77
CA HIS A 170 10.09 12.10 9.67
C HIS A 170 11.56 11.74 9.43
N TYR A 171 12.28 12.51 8.61
CA TYR A 171 13.71 12.31 8.38
C TYR A 171 14.51 12.52 9.67
N ALA A 172 14.23 13.57 10.45
CA ALA A 172 14.88 13.79 11.73
C ALA A 172 14.63 12.64 12.72
N ILE A 173 13.39 12.12 12.79
CA ILE A 173 13.05 10.95 13.62
C ILE A 173 13.83 9.72 13.16
N LEU A 174 13.95 9.51 11.84
CA LEU A 174 14.70 8.39 11.27
C LEU A 174 16.20 8.49 11.61
N CYS A 175 16.79 9.69 11.53
CA CYS A 175 18.17 9.91 11.95
C CYS A 175 18.36 9.61 13.45
N ILE A 176 17.44 10.07 14.31
CA ILE A 176 17.46 9.77 15.74
C ILE A 176 17.35 8.26 15.97
N TYR A 177 16.47 7.59 15.22
CA TYR A 177 16.26 6.15 15.30
C TYR A 177 17.56 5.38 15.02
N TYR A 178 18.17 5.60 13.85
CA TYR A 178 19.40 4.89 13.50
C TYR A 178 20.62 5.29 14.33
N THR A 179 20.67 6.53 14.84
CA THR A 179 21.82 6.99 15.64
C THR A 179 21.76 6.49 17.08
N TYR A 180 20.57 6.43 17.69
CA TYR A 180 20.44 6.23 19.14
C TYR A 180 19.64 4.98 19.52
N LEU A 181 18.80 4.44 18.64
CA LEU A 181 17.85 3.37 18.93
C LEU A 181 18.21 2.03 18.26
N ASP A 182 19.43 1.87 17.75
CA ASP A 182 19.89 0.61 17.17
C ASP A 182 19.75 -0.54 18.19
N LEU A 183 18.84 -1.48 17.86
CA LEU A 183 18.48 -2.63 18.67
C LEU A 183 19.69 -3.51 18.98
N ALA A 184 20.63 -3.63 18.04
CA ALA A 184 21.82 -4.45 18.21
C ALA A 184 22.68 -4.00 19.39
N LEU A 185 22.65 -2.70 19.71
CA LEU A 185 23.40 -2.11 20.81
C LEU A 185 22.71 -2.27 22.16
N HIS A 186 21.38 -2.09 22.22
CA HIS A 186 20.67 -2.04 23.51
C HIS A 186 20.09 -3.38 23.96
N LEU A 187 19.70 -4.25 23.02
CA LEU A 187 19.07 -5.52 23.34
C LEU A 187 19.51 -6.61 22.35
N PRO A 188 20.76 -7.10 22.46
CA PRO A 188 21.28 -8.12 21.56
C PRO A 188 20.41 -9.37 21.62
N LEU A 189 19.94 -9.81 20.45
CA LEU A 189 19.17 -11.04 20.25
C LEU A 189 20.04 -12.22 20.66
N ARG A 190 19.57 -13.01 21.63
CA ARG A 190 20.23 -14.26 22.03
C ARG A 190 19.60 -15.42 21.25
N PRO A 191 20.34 -16.49 20.96
CA PRO A 191 19.77 -17.71 20.37
C PRO A 191 18.63 -18.29 21.21
N THR A 192 18.62 -18.01 22.52
CA THR A 192 17.56 -18.44 23.43
C THR A 192 16.27 -17.63 23.30
N ASP A 193 16.28 -16.47 22.65
CA ASP A 193 15.10 -15.62 22.45
C ASP A 193 14.22 -16.12 21.29
N THR A 194 14.80 -16.88 20.35
CA THR A 194 14.13 -17.43 19.15
C THR A 194 13.83 -18.94 19.25
N LEU A 195 13.93 -19.53 20.43
CA LEU A 195 13.62 -20.95 20.62
C LEU A 195 12.16 -21.26 20.25
N PRO A 196 11.88 -22.40 19.59
CA PRO A 196 10.51 -22.81 19.25
C PRO A 196 9.57 -22.87 20.46
N SER A 197 10.10 -23.21 21.63
CA SER A 197 9.35 -23.24 22.90
C SER A 197 8.81 -21.86 23.33
N LYS A 198 9.30 -20.77 22.73
CA LYS A 198 8.88 -19.40 23.04
C LYS A 198 7.87 -18.82 22.05
N GLU A 199 7.61 -19.45 20.90
CA GLU A 199 6.89 -18.85 19.75
C GLU A 199 5.54 -18.21 20.11
N SER A 200 4.73 -18.89 20.93
CA SER A 200 3.34 -18.49 21.21
C SER A 200 3.16 -17.76 22.55
N LEU A 201 3.24 -16.42 22.53
CA LEU A 201 2.98 -15.59 23.71
C LEU A 201 1.57 -15.81 24.27
N ILE A 202 0.53 -15.70 23.43
CA ILE A 202 -0.88 -15.83 23.85
C ILE A 202 -1.11 -17.20 24.50
N ARG A 203 -0.57 -18.27 23.91
CA ARG A 203 -0.71 -19.63 24.43
C ARG A 203 -0.03 -19.81 25.79
N ARG A 204 1.19 -19.27 25.95
CA ARG A 204 1.94 -19.29 27.22
C ARG A 204 1.28 -18.44 28.31
N THR A 205 0.58 -17.36 27.95
CA THR A 205 -0.09 -16.47 28.91
C THR A 205 -1.47 -16.98 29.33
N PHE A 206 -2.31 -17.38 28.37
CA PHE A 206 -3.73 -17.66 28.61
C PHE A 206 -4.07 -19.15 28.70
N PHE A 207 -3.24 -20.02 28.12
CA PHE A 207 -3.54 -21.45 28.01
C PHE A 207 -2.36 -22.35 28.47
N PRO A 208 -1.72 -22.09 29.63
CA PRO A 208 -0.54 -22.84 30.07
C PRO A 208 -0.85 -24.33 30.30
N ASN A 209 -2.07 -24.66 30.73
CA ASN A 209 -2.47 -26.03 31.10
C ASN A 209 -2.98 -26.88 29.92
N LEU A 210 -3.20 -26.27 28.74
CA LEU A 210 -3.65 -26.96 27.51
C LEU A 210 -2.47 -27.51 26.68
N LEU A 211 -1.25 -27.28 27.13
CA LEU A 211 -0.03 -27.73 26.49
C LEU A 211 0.51 -28.97 27.19
N SER A 212 0.68 -30.06 26.46
CA SER A 212 1.38 -31.26 26.95
C SER A 212 2.87 -31.02 27.20
N THR A 213 3.43 -29.91 26.70
CA THR A 213 4.81 -29.51 26.91
C THR A 213 4.90 -28.41 27.98
N PRO A 214 5.70 -28.61 29.04
CA PRO A 214 5.90 -27.58 30.06
C PRO A 214 6.57 -26.36 29.42
N THR A 215 5.82 -25.27 29.31
CA THR A 215 6.33 -23.99 28.81
C THR A 215 6.59 -23.05 29.98
N SER A 216 7.76 -22.40 29.98
CA SER A 216 8.05 -21.38 30.98
C SER A 216 7.15 -20.16 30.75
N PRO A 217 6.71 -19.47 31.83
CA PRO A 217 5.92 -18.25 31.68
C PRO A 217 6.68 -17.18 30.88
N PRO A 218 5.99 -16.31 30.12
CA PRO A 218 6.63 -15.22 29.39
C PRO A 218 7.47 -14.34 30.31
N THR A 219 8.74 -14.15 29.97
CA THR A 219 9.62 -13.25 30.73
C THR A 219 9.48 -11.81 30.24
N SER A 220 9.84 -10.83 31.07
CA SER A 220 9.88 -9.41 30.66
C SER A 220 10.80 -9.19 29.46
N ARG A 221 11.91 -9.94 29.39
CA ARG A 221 12.81 -9.97 28.23
C ARG A 221 12.11 -10.45 26.97
N ASP A 222 11.33 -11.54 27.03
CA ASP A 222 10.61 -12.07 25.86
C ASP A 222 9.66 -11.02 25.28
N LEU A 223 8.95 -10.28 26.14
CA LEU A 223 8.04 -9.20 25.73
C LEU A 223 8.81 -8.03 25.11
N LEU A 224 9.91 -7.61 25.74
CA LEU A 224 10.72 -6.49 25.27
C LEU A 224 11.37 -6.77 23.91
N VAL A 225 11.98 -7.96 23.74
CA VAL A 225 12.59 -8.38 22.47
C VAL A 225 11.54 -8.34 21.36
N ARG A 226 10.37 -8.93 21.57
CA ARG A 226 9.31 -8.98 20.55
C ARG A 226 8.74 -7.61 20.21
N LEU A 227 8.42 -6.81 21.23
CA LEU A 227 7.93 -5.45 21.02
C LEU A 227 8.95 -4.65 20.20
N TRP A 228 10.23 -4.76 20.56
CA TRP A 228 11.28 -4.01 19.88
C TRP A 228 11.56 -4.52 18.47
N THR A 229 11.57 -5.84 18.23
CA THR A 229 11.69 -6.41 16.88
C THR A 229 10.54 -5.95 15.99
N VAL A 230 9.31 -5.88 16.52
CA VAL A 230 8.16 -5.36 15.76
C VAL A 230 8.33 -3.87 15.46
N LEU A 231 8.80 -3.07 16.43
CA LEU A 231 9.07 -1.65 16.20
C LEU A 231 10.19 -1.44 15.18
N ASP A 232 11.26 -2.23 15.26
CA ASP A 232 12.42 -2.16 14.36
C ASP A 232 12.07 -2.53 12.92
N LEU A 233 11.13 -3.46 12.74
CA LEU A 233 10.61 -3.81 11.43
C LEU A 233 9.65 -2.75 10.88
N ILE A 234 8.75 -2.21 11.70
CA ILE A 234 7.63 -1.38 11.22
C ILE A 234 7.99 0.11 11.15
N LEU A 235 8.74 0.62 12.12
CA LEU A 235 8.93 2.06 12.28
C LEU A 235 9.78 2.68 11.16
N PRO A 236 10.96 2.12 10.78
CA PRO A 236 11.74 2.66 9.67
C PRO A 236 10.95 2.65 8.35
N ASP A 237 10.29 1.52 8.05
CA ASP A 237 9.44 1.37 6.87
C ASP A 237 8.31 2.41 6.83
N TYR A 238 7.62 2.61 7.96
CA TYR A 238 6.57 3.63 8.08
C TYR A 238 7.11 5.03 7.79
N LEU A 239 8.24 5.40 8.40
CA LEU A 239 8.83 6.73 8.27
C LEU A 239 9.31 6.97 6.83
N ILE A 240 10.03 6.00 6.24
CA ILE A 240 10.63 6.13 4.92
C ILE A 240 9.55 6.16 3.83
N LEU A 241 8.57 5.26 3.88
CA LEU A 241 7.45 5.28 2.94
C LEU A 241 6.66 6.59 3.03
N THR A 242 6.49 7.13 4.24
CA THR A 242 5.84 8.44 4.43
C THR A 242 6.66 9.59 3.85
N ILE A 243 7.99 9.55 3.97
CA ILE A 243 8.89 10.53 3.35
C ILE A 243 8.75 10.46 1.82
N TYR A 244 8.92 9.29 1.22
CA TYR A 244 8.80 9.13 -0.23
C TYR A 244 7.44 9.56 -0.76
N HIS A 245 6.36 9.14 -0.10
CA HIS A 245 5.00 9.56 -0.46
C HIS A 245 4.85 11.08 -0.47
N ASN A 246 5.35 11.78 0.55
CA ASN A 246 5.27 13.23 0.62
C ASN A 246 6.17 13.94 -0.40
N ILE A 247 7.34 13.37 -0.72
CA ILE A 247 8.21 13.88 -1.79
C ILE A 247 7.45 13.82 -3.12
N PHE A 248 6.92 12.65 -3.48
CA PHE A 248 6.16 12.48 -4.72
C PHE A 248 4.92 13.37 -4.75
N ALA A 249 4.12 13.39 -3.67
CA ALA A 249 2.96 14.27 -3.57
C ALA A 249 3.34 15.73 -3.82
N THR A 250 4.44 16.20 -3.21
CA THR A 250 4.91 17.58 -3.39
C THR A 250 5.30 17.85 -4.84
N LEU A 251 6.03 16.93 -5.50
CA LEU A 251 6.42 17.05 -6.91
C LEU A 251 5.21 17.06 -7.85
N PHE A 252 4.26 16.15 -7.67
CA PHE A 252 3.06 16.04 -8.52
C PHE A 252 2.09 17.21 -8.32
N ILE A 253 1.94 17.71 -7.09
CA ILE A 253 1.14 18.91 -6.82
C ILE A 253 1.82 20.17 -7.36
N ALA A 254 3.13 20.32 -7.15
CA ALA A 254 3.88 21.49 -7.61
C ALA A 254 3.95 21.58 -9.14
N SER A 255 4.00 20.44 -9.84
CA SER A 255 3.93 20.38 -11.31
C SER A 255 2.52 20.61 -11.87
N GLY A 256 1.49 20.69 -11.02
CA GLY A 256 0.10 20.86 -11.43
C GLY A 256 -0.52 19.62 -12.07
N LEU A 257 0.15 18.47 -12.00
CA LEU A 257 -0.40 17.18 -12.45
C LEU A 257 -1.57 16.79 -11.56
N ASP A 258 -1.40 16.99 -10.25
CA ASP A 258 -2.32 16.55 -9.21
C ASP A 258 -2.73 17.68 -8.27
N THR A 259 -3.87 17.49 -7.60
CA THR A 259 -4.36 18.36 -6.54
C THR A 259 -4.05 17.75 -5.17
N ASP A 260 -4.02 18.57 -4.13
CA ASP A 260 -3.68 18.09 -2.78
C ASP A 260 -4.62 17.01 -2.25
N ASN A 261 -5.90 17.08 -2.62
CA ASN A 261 -6.92 16.09 -2.24
C ASN A 261 -6.69 14.71 -2.86
N GLU A 262 -5.94 14.63 -3.97
CA GLU A 262 -5.60 13.36 -4.62
C GLU A 262 -4.42 12.65 -3.94
N TRP A 263 -3.72 13.34 -3.02
CA TRP A 263 -2.60 12.80 -2.25
C TRP A 263 -2.90 12.78 -0.75
N PRO A 264 -3.94 12.06 -0.27
CA PRO A 264 -4.14 11.89 1.16
C PRO A 264 -2.90 11.28 1.82
N PRO A 265 -2.76 11.40 3.16
CA PRO A 265 -1.70 10.70 3.89
C PRO A 265 -1.63 9.21 3.49
N LEU A 266 -0.41 8.69 3.35
CA LEU A 266 -0.18 7.29 2.99
C LEU A 266 -0.82 6.36 4.02
N PHE A 267 -0.59 6.64 5.30
CA PHE A 267 -1.18 5.91 6.41
C PHE A 267 -2.30 6.73 7.07
N GLY A 268 -3.31 6.02 7.55
CA GLY A 268 -4.32 6.53 8.43
C GLY A 268 -3.78 6.92 9.80
N ARG A 269 -4.66 7.48 10.64
CA ARG A 269 -4.35 7.71 12.04
C ARG A 269 -4.27 6.36 12.74
N ILE A 270 -3.10 5.99 13.26
CA ILE A 270 -2.90 4.73 14.00
C ILE A 270 -3.89 4.59 15.16
N ARG A 271 -4.27 5.71 15.79
CA ARG A 271 -5.25 5.76 16.88
C ARG A 271 -6.66 5.29 16.48
N ASP A 272 -6.99 5.42 15.20
CA ASP A 272 -8.30 5.08 14.65
C ASP A 272 -8.28 3.64 14.04
N ALA A 273 -7.15 2.93 14.14
CA ALA A 273 -6.96 1.62 13.52
C ALA A 273 -7.48 0.47 14.41
N TRP A 274 -8.64 -0.07 14.04
CA TRP A 274 -9.16 -1.33 14.59
C TRP A 274 -8.97 -2.52 13.63
N SER A 275 -8.54 -2.27 12.40
CA SER A 275 -8.14 -3.30 11.44
C SER A 275 -7.00 -2.80 10.56
N VAL A 276 -6.22 -3.73 9.98
CA VAL A 276 -5.14 -3.41 9.03
C VAL A 276 -5.68 -2.59 7.86
N ARG A 277 -6.88 -2.91 7.36
CA ARG A 277 -7.53 -2.15 6.28
C ARG A 277 -7.70 -0.68 6.66
N VAL A 278 -8.13 -0.38 7.89
CA VAL A 278 -8.36 0.99 8.35
C VAL A 278 -7.04 1.76 8.46
N VAL A 279 -5.93 1.10 8.86
CA VAL A 279 -4.59 1.70 8.83
C VAL A 279 -4.23 2.18 7.43
N TRP A 280 -4.46 1.35 6.41
CA TRP A 280 -4.08 1.68 5.02
C TRP A 280 -5.02 2.67 4.33
N VAL A 281 -6.27 2.75 4.78
CA VAL A 281 -7.32 3.55 4.15
C VAL A 281 -7.50 4.92 4.83
N GLY A 282 -7.20 5.04 6.12
CA GLY A 282 -7.33 6.29 6.86
C GLY A 282 -8.77 6.73 7.12
N GLY A 283 -9.69 5.79 7.29
CA GLY A 283 -11.10 6.07 7.59
C GLY A 283 -11.39 6.10 9.08
N ARG A 284 -11.95 7.21 9.58
CA ARG A 284 -12.63 7.26 10.87
C ARG A 284 -14.06 6.78 10.66
N GLU A 285 -14.50 5.75 11.38
CA GLU A 285 -15.93 5.57 11.63
C GLU A 285 -16.30 6.64 12.65
N THR A 286 -16.83 7.76 12.17
CA THR A 286 -17.71 8.53 13.04
C THR A 286 -18.92 7.63 13.26
N GLU A 287 -18.93 7.01 14.43
CA GLU A 287 -20.07 6.37 15.07
C GLU A 287 -21.22 7.38 15.09
N ASN A 288 -21.95 7.48 13.98
CA ASN A 288 -23.28 8.09 13.97
C ASN A 288 -24.21 7.08 14.64
N THR A 289 -24.15 7.12 15.97
CA THR A 289 -25.26 6.80 16.86
C THR A 289 -26.51 7.52 16.34
N GLY A 290 -27.45 6.81 15.72
CA GLY A 290 -28.77 7.41 15.49
C GLY A 290 -29.72 6.80 14.48
N ASP A 291 -29.29 5.97 13.53
CA ASP A 291 -30.23 5.40 12.55
C ASP A 291 -30.37 3.89 12.73
N LYS A 292 -31.56 3.48 13.21
CA LYS A 292 -31.93 2.13 13.63
C LYS A 292 -32.47 1.26 12.49
N ASP A 293 -32.26 1.63 11.23
CA ASP A 293 -32.76 0.84 10.11
C ASP A 293 -31.62 -0.01 9.53
N ALA A 294 -31.44 -1.17 10.18
CA ALA A 294 -30.55 -2.24 9.74
C ALA A 294 -31.06 -2.85 8.43
N GLY A 295 -30.75 -2.20 7.32
CA GLY A 295 -30.69 -2.84 6.02
C GLY A 295 -29.49 -3.79 5.98
N GLU A 296 -29.76 -5.03 5.63
CA GLU A 296 -28.83 -6.14 5.45
C GLU A 296 -27.69 -5.78 4.47
N TYR A 297 -26.61 -5.19 4.99
CA TYR A 297 -25.38 -4.97 4.23
C TYR A 297 -24.66 -6.32 4.10
N THR A 298 -24.94 -7.01 3.00
CA THR A 298 -24.08 -8.09 2.50
C THR A 298 -22.72 -7.48 2.19
N GLY A 299 -21.77 -7.69 3.11
CA GLY A 299 -20.39 -7.26 2.98
C GLY A 299 -19.73 -7.96 1.80
N VAL A 300 -19.75 -7.33 0.63
CA VAL A 300 -18.90 -7.73 -0.49
C VAL A 300 -17.46 -7.42 -0.09
N CYS A 301 -16.72 -8.46 0.29
CA CYS A 301 -15.27 -8.44 0.47
C CYS A 301 -14.62 -7.98 -0.84
N ASN A 302 -14.32 -6.69 -0.94
CA ASN A 302 -13.52 -6.14 -2.03
C ASN A 302 -12.05 -6.32 -1.66
N VAL A 303 -11.42 -7.34 -2.26
CA VAL A 303 -10.06 -7.84 -1.99
C VAL A 303 -8.95 -6.87 -2.49
N GLY A 304 -9.31 -5.72 -3.05
CA GLY A 304 -8.34 -4.78 -3.67
C GLY A 304 -7.64 -3.78 -2.75
N GLY A 305 -7.82 -3.87 -1.42
CA GLY A 305 -7.05 -3.07 -0.48
C GLY A 305 -5.81 -3.84 -0.08
N TYR A 306 -4.64 -3.52 -0.66
CA TYR A 306 -3.35 -4.14 -0.36
C TYR A 306 -2.96 -3.94 1.11
N ALA A 307 -3.55 -4.77 1.97
CA ALA A 307 -3.02 -5.12 3.27
C ALA A 307 -2.09 -6.30 3.02
N TRP A 308 -0.78 -6.06 3.05
CA TRP A 308 0.17 -7.12 3.30
C TRP A 308 -0.06 -7.58 4.75
N GLY A 309 -0.98 -8.53 4.91
CA GLY A 309 -0.90 -9.46 6.02
C GLY A 309 0.18 -10.47 5.66
N CYS A 310 1.16 -10.64 6.54
CA CYS A 310 1.87 -11.90 6.59
C CYS A 310 0.82 -13.02 6.53
N GLU A 311 0.95 -13.95 5.59
CA GLU A 311 0.44 -15.30 5.78
C GLU A 311 1.21 -15.88 6.99
N LEU A 312 0.68 -15.62 8.18
CA LEU A 312 0.77 -16.59 9.26
C LEU A 312 -0.27 -17.64 8.89
N GLU A 313 0.21 -18.81 8.44
CA GLU A 313 -0.57 -20.04 8.39
C GLU A 313 -1.20 -20.26 9.78
N VAL A 314 -2.43 -19.79 9.95
CA VAL A 314 -3.31 -20.27 11.01
C VAL A 314 -4.05 -21.43 10.38
N GLY A 315 -3.61 -22.63 10.76
CA GLY A 315 -4.12 -23.89 10.26
C GLY A 315 -5.64 -24.04 10.33
N GLU A 316 -6.14 -24.84 9.40
CA GLU A 316 -7.32 -25.70 9.49
C GLU A 316 -8.38 -25.28 10.51
N CYS A 317 -9.39 -24.53 10.05
CA CYS A 317 -10.74 -24.67 10.58
C CYS A 317 -11.51 -25.57 9.61
N VAL A 318 -11.38 -26.87 9.86
CA VAL A 318 -12.34 -27.88 9.43
C VAL A 318 -13.65 -27.60 10.17
N CYS A 319 -14.68 -27.18 9.44
CA CYS A 319 -16.06 -27.51 9.81
C CYS A 319 -16.56 -28.52 8.79
N LEU A 320 -16.53 -29.79 9.20
CA LEU A 320 -17.27 -30.89 8.59
C LEU A 320 -18.77 -30.60 8.68
N GLY A 321 -19.50 -30.94 7.60
CA GLY A 321 -20.92 -31.35 7.64
C GLY A 321 -21.94 -30.29 8.02
#